data_AF-A0A935EE78-F1
#
_entry.id   AF-A0A935EE78-F1
#
_cell.length_a   1.000
_cell.length_b   1.000
_cell.length_c   1.000
_cell.angle_alpha   90.00
_cell.angle_beta   90.00
_cell.angle_gamma   90.00
#
_symmetry.space_group_name_H-M   'P 1'
#
loop_
_entity.id
_entity.type
_entity.pdbx_description
1 polymer ?
#
loop_
_entity_poly.entity_id
_entity_poly.type
_entity_poly.pdbx_seq_one_letter_code
_entity_poly.pdbx_strand_id
1 'polypeptide(L)'
;MKMPSLRGAIDAKCRDCGGQEGGDRFWRLHTSACPVTACPLWNVRPIASRNVPAWLASRNPADLPDGFASLTTEAAISLIRGAEGVMHPETGDNSMKSALAASGQGGSAK
;
A
#
# COMPACT_ATOMS: atom_id res chain seq x y z
N MET A 1 -25.45 -21.52 -19.55
CA MET A 1 -24.78 -20.20 -19.56
C MET A 1 -24.90 -19.58 -18.19
N LYS A 2 -23.81 -19.01 -17.64
CA LYS A 2 -23.87 -18.31 -16.35
C LYS A 2 -24.53 -16.95 -16.61
N MET A 3 -25.64 -16.66 -15.94
CA MET A 3 -26.32 -15.37 -16.11
C MET A 3 -25.37 -14.22 -15.71
N PRO A 4 -25.31 -13.13 -16.50
CA PRO A 4 -24.53 -11.97 -16.12
C PRO A 4 -25.09 -11.42 -14.81
N SER A 5 -24.23 -11.36 -13.79
CA SER A 5 -24.55 -10.74 -12.51
C SER A 5 -23.91 -9.36 -12.46
N LEU A 6 -24.50 -8.45 -11.68
CA LEU A 6 -23.91 -7.13 -11.41
C LEU A 6 -22.46 -7.27 -10.92
N ARG A 7 -22.20 -8.24 -10.05
CA ARG A 7 -20.85 -8.56 -9.57
C ARG A 7 -19.92 -8.99 -10.70
N GLY A 8 -20.39 -9.84 -11.60
CA GLY A 8 -19.63 -10.26 -12.78
C GLY A 8 -19.27 -9.08 -13.70
N ALA A 9 -20.18 -8.12 -13.90
CA ALA A 9 -19.92 -6.93 -14.70
C ALA A 9 -18.87 -6.02 -14.05
N ILE A 10 -18.93 -5.83 -12.72
CA ILE A 10 -17.92 -5.07 -11.97
C ILE A 10 -16.56 -5.75 -12.05
N ASP A 11 -16.50 -7.06 -11.79
CA ASP A 11 -15.27 -7.86 -11.86
C ASP A 11 -14.64 -7.77 -13.27
N ALA A 12 -15.45 -7.85 -14.34
CA ALA A 12 -15.00 -7.69 -15.71
C ALA A 12 -14.44 -6.29 -15.98
N LYS A 13 -15.13 -5.24 -15.53
CA LYS A 13 -14.66 -3.87 -15.76
C LYS A 13 -13.37 -3.54 -15.00
N CYS A 14 -13.24 -4.01 -13.76
CA CYS A 14 -12.01 -3.83 -13.00
C CYS A 14 -10.83 -4.60 -13.62
N ARG A 15 -11.07 -5.82 -14.13
CA ARG A 15 -10.05 -6.60 -14.84
C ARG A 15 -9.60 -5.91 -16.13
N ASP A 16 -10.54 -5.38 -16.90
CA ASP A 16 -10.29 -4.60 -18.12
C ASP A 16 -9.45 -3.34 -17.84
N CYS A 17 -9.79 -2.60 -16.78
CA CYS A 17 -9.13 -1.33 -16.45
C CYS A 17 -7.73 -1.49 -15.84
N GLY A 18 -7.52 -2.45 -14.93
CA GLY A 18 -6.29 -2.54 -14.12
C GLY A 18 -5.74 -3.95 -13.92
N GLY A 19 -6.35 -4.96 -14.55
CA GLY A 19 -5.93 -6.36 -14.45
C GLY A 19 -4.76 -6.76 -15.35
N GLN A 20 -4.32 -5.88 -16.25
CA GLN A 20 -3.29 -6.18 -17.26
C GLN A 20 -1.89 -6.34 -16.65
N GLU A 21 -1.58 -5.69 -15.52
CA GLU A 21 -0.22 -5.64 -14.97
C GLU A 21 0.21 -6.92 -14.21
N GLY A 22 -0.71 -7.81 -13.82
CA GLY A 22 -0.41 -9.02 -13.04
C GLY A 22 -0.95 -10.33 -13.62
N GLY A 23 -1.61 -10.28 -14.78
CA GLY A 23 -2.28 -11.43 -15.38
C GLY A 23 -3.54 -11.89 -14.64
N ASP A 24 -4.26 -12.85 -15.23
CA ASP A 24 -5.61 -13.30 -14.82
C ASP A 24 -5.71 -13.83 -13.38
N ARG A 25 -4.58 -14.18 -12.75
CA ARG A 25 -4.56 -14.65 -11.36
C ARG A 25 -4.42 -13.52 -10.34
N PHE A 26 -3.84 -12.37 -10.70
CA PHE A 26 -3.55 -11.29 -9.75
C PHE A 26 -4.39 -10.03 -9.97
N TRP A 27 -5.23 -9.96 -10.99
CA TRP A 27 -6.03 -8.76 -11.27
C TRP A 27 -6.84 -8.26 -10.07
N ARG A 28 -7.31 -9.14 -9.16
CA ARG A 28 -8.00 -8.71 -7.93
C ARG A 28 -7.08 -7.97 -6.97
N LEU A 29 -5.81 -8.38 -6.87
CA LEU A 29 -4.82 -7.71 -6.03
C LEU A 29 -4.50 -6.32 -6.59
N HIS A 30 -4.28 -6.21 -7.91
CA HIS A 30 -4.08 -4.91 -8.58
C HIS A 30 -5.30 -4.01 -8.44
N THR A 31 -6.51 -4.57 -8.58
CA THR A 31 -7.75 -3.82 -8.37
C THR A 31 -7.90 -3.32 -6.93
N SER A 32 -7.49 -4.12 -5.95
CA SER A 32 -7.47 -3.74 -4.53
C SER A 32 -6.48 -2.61 -4.27
N ALA A 33 -5.37 -2.61 -5.00
CA ALA A 33 -4.29 -1.63 -4.89
C ALA A 33 -4.47 -0.38 -5.77
N CYS A 34 -5.58 -0.27 -6.52
CA CYS A 34 -5.76 0.82 -7.45
C CYS A 34 -5.91 2.16 -6.70
N PRO A 35 -5.02 3.15 -6.91
CA PRO A 35 -4.96 4.40 -6.13
C PRO A 35 -6.08 5.40 -6.49
N VAL A 36 -6.84 5.14 -7.56
CA VAL A 36 -7.85 6.08 -8.09
C VAL A 36 -9.11 6.09 -7.21
N THR A 37 -9.10 6.90 -6.15
CA THR A 37 -10.22 7.05 -5.19
C THR A 37 -11.46 7.69 -5.79
N ALA A 38 -11.31 8.56 -6.78
CA ALA A 38 -12.42 9.18 -7.51
C ALA A 38 -13.17 8.23 -8.46
N CYS A 39 -12.75 6.97 -8.57
CA CYS A 39 -13.40 5.99 -9.44
C CYS A 39 -14.81 5.67 -8.96
N PRO A 40 -15.83 5.65 -9.84
CA PRO A 40 -17.22 5.37 -9.47
C PRO A 40 -17.41 3.96 -8.89
N LEU A 41 -16.49 3.03 -9.16
CA LEU A 41 -16.56 1.67 -8.65
C LEU A 41 -15.84 1.49 -7.30
N TRP A 42 -15.17 2.52 -6.76
CA TRP A 42 -14.30 2.43 -5.56
C TRP A 42 -14.88 1.58 -4.43
N ASN A 43 -16.09 1.93 -3.99
CA ASN A 43 -16.79 1.28 -2.88
C ASN A 43 -17.11 -0.20 -3.12
N VAL A 44 -17.24 -0.60 -4.39
CA VAL A 44 -17.66 -1.95 -4.79
C VAL A 44 -16.53 -2.76 -5.43
N ARG A 45 -15.30 -2.25 -5.46
CA ARG A 45 -14.16 -2.93 -6.08
C ARG A 45 -13.94 -4.35 -5.53
N PRO A 46 -13.54 -5.31 -6.35
CA PRO A 46 -13.02 -6.61 -5.89
C PRO A 46 -11.84 -6.46 -4.94
N ILE A 47 -11.89 -7.16 -3.80
CA ILE A 47 -10.75 -7.33 -2.91
C ILE A 47 -10.20 -8.75 -3.11
N ALA A 48 -8.87 -8.90 -3.14
CA ALA A 48 -8.19 -10.18 -3.38
C ALA A 48 -8.32 -11.19 -2.24
N SER A 49 -8.31 -10.72 -0.98
CA SER A 49 -8.31 -11.54 0.23
C SER A 49 -9.39 -11.08 1.21
N ARG A 50 -9.85 -11.98 2.08
CA ARG A 50 -10.66 -11.58 3.25
C ARG A 50 -9.79 -10.99 4.36
N ASN A 51 -8.51 -11.33 4.38
CA ASN A 51 -7.53 -10.75 5.27
C ASN A 51 -6.86 -9.60 4.52
N VAL A 52 -7.39 -8.40 4.69
CA VAL A 52 -6.81 -7.17 4.15
C VAL A 52 -6.77 -6.13 5.24
N PRO A 53 -5.92 -5.10 5.13
CA PRO A 53 -5.83 -4.07 6.13
C PRO A 53 -7.17 -3.35 6.33
N ALA A 54 -7.45 -2.94 7.57
CA ALA A 54 -8.73 -2.34 7.94
C ALA A 54 -9.06 -1.08 7.12
N TRP A 55 -8.05 -0.24 6.82
CA TRP A 55 -8.19 0.94 5.96
C TRP A 55 -8.60 0.62 4.52
N LEU A 56 -8.27 -0.57 4.00
CA LEU A 56 -8.71 -1.00 2.68
C LEU A 56 -10.10 -1.62 2.73
N ALA A 57 -10.39 -2.36 3.80
CA ALA A 57 -11.69 -2.97 4.03
C ALA A 57 -12.80 -1.92 4.21
N SER A 58 -12.49 -0.77 4.82
CA SER A 58 -13.47 0.29 5.11
C SER A 58 -14.04 0.95 3.86
N ARG A 59 -13.32 0.90 2.73
CA ARG A 59 -13.66 1.58 1.47
C ARG A 59 -13.78 3.09 1.56
N ASN A 60 -13.37 3.70 2.67
CA ASN A 60 -13.41 5.14 2.83
C ASN A 60 -12.05 5.73 2.42
N PRO A 61 -12.00 6.66 1.44
CA PRO A 61 -10.75 7.31 1.06
C PRO A 61 -10.04 8.03 2.22
N ALA A 62 -10.80 8.47 3.24
CA ALA A 62 -10.23 9.13 4.42
C ALA A 62 -9.45 8.20 5.36
N ASP A 63 -9.67 6.89 5.27
CA ASP A 63 -8.95 5.91 6.09
C ASP A 63 -7.65 5.45 5.44
N LEU A 64 -7.40 5.84 4.18
CA LEU A 64 -6.21 5.46 3.44
C LEU A 64 -4.95 6.06 4.07
N PRO A 65 -3.81 5.35 3.99
CA PRO A 65 -2.54 5.90 4.42
C PRO A 65 -2.17 7.13 3.59
N ASP A 66 -1.40 8.04 4.21
CA ASP A 66 -0.97 9.28 3.56
C ASP A 66 -0.25 9.01 2.23
N GLY A 67 -0.64 9.76 1.20
CA GLY A 67 -0.06 9.64 -0.14
C GLY A 67 -0.52 8.41 -0.94
N PHE A 68 -1.44 7.58 -0.44
CA PHE A 68 -1.91 6.38 -1.16
C PHE A 68 -2.42 6.69 -2.58
N ALA A 69 -3.17 7.79 -2.74
CA ALA A 69 -3.72 8.20 -4.03
C ALA A 69 -2.65 8.57 -5.08
N SER A 70 -1.41 8.80 -4.65
CA SER A 70 -0.27 9.13 -5.51
C SER A 70 0.65 7.93 -5.77
N LEU A 71 0.38 6.77 -5.16
CA LEU A 71 1.20 5.58 -5.33
C LEU A 71 1.00 4.96 -6.71
N THR A 72 2.05 4.29 -7.20
CA THR A 72 1.89 3.32 -8.29
C THR A 72 1.17 2.08 -7.76
N THR A 73 0.54 1.32 -8.66
CA THR A 73 -0.12 0.04 -8.31
C THR A 73 0.84 -0.88 -7.55
N GLU A 74 2.08 -1.01 -8.00
CA GLU A 74 3.11 -1.85 -7.36
C GLU A 74 3.45 -1.41 -5.93
N ALA A 75 3.58 -0.10 -5.70
CA ALA A 75 3.85 0.43 -4.36
C ALA A 75 2.65 0.18 -3.42
N ALA A 76 1.43 0.37 -3.93
CA ALA A 76 0.21 0.06 -3.18
C ALA A 76 0.07 -1.44 -2.87
N ILE A 77 0.41 -2.34 -3.81
CA ILE A 77 0.45 -3.79 -3.58
C ILE A 77 1.46 -4.13 -2.48
N SER A 78 2.65 -3.53 -2.52
CA SER A 78 3.69 -3.73 -1.51
C SER A 78 3.21 -3.32 -0.12
N LEU A 79 2.45 -2.22 -0.03
CA LEU A 79 1.86 -1.74 1.23
C LEU A 79 0.77 -2.70 1.76
N ILE A 80 -0.10 -3.20 0.87
CA ILE A 80 -1.14 -4.18 1.24
C ILE A 80 -0.51 -5.47 1.77
N ARG A 81 0.53 -5.99 1.11
CA ARG A 81 1.24 -7.20 1.54
C ARG A 81 2.07 -6.97 2.80
N GLY A 82 2.73 -5.81 2.90
CA GLY A 82 3.49 -5.43 4.07
C GLY A 82 2.61 -5.36 5.31
N ALA A 83 1.40 -4.81 5.18
CA ALA A 83 0.42 -4.74 6.26
C ALA A 83 -0.12 -6.12 6.73
N GLU A 84 -0.02 -7.19 5.93
CA GLU A 84 -0.27 -8.56 6.42
C GLU A 84 0.87 -9.09 7.33
N GLY A 85 2.04 -8.43 7.33
CA GLY A 85 3.23 -8.82 8.11
C GLY A 85 3.56 -7.92 9.31
N VAL A 86 2.84 -6.83 9.55
CA VAL A 86 3.18 -5.88 10.64
C VAL A 86 2.61 -6.34 11.99
N MET A 87 3.37 -7.22 12.64
CA MET A 87 3.73 -6.97 14.04
C MET A 87 4.71 -5.77 14.05
N HIS A 88 4.32 -4.62 14.60
CA HIS A 88 5.22 -3.47 14.92
C HIS A 88 5.99 -3.78 16.23
N PRO A 89 7.05 -3.05 16.64
CA PRO A 89 7.71 -1.90 16.00
C PRO A 89 9.26 -1.97 15.97
N GLU A 90 9.91 -1.20 15.09
CA GLU A 90 11.18 -0.56 15.46
C GLU A 90 11.27 0.86 14.91
N THR A 91 11.13 1.80 15.83
CA THR A 91 11.35 3.23 15.65
C THR A 91 12.83 3.47 15.35
N GLY A 92 13.17 3.59 14.06
CA GLY A 92 14.46 4.11 13.61
C GLY A 92 14.50 5.63 13.71
N ASP A 93 14.64 6.15 14.92
CA ASP A 93 14.97 7.56 15.16
C ASP A 93 16.46 7.76 14.81
N ASN A 94 16.76 8.23 13.59
CA ASN A 94 18.11 8.70 13.25
C ASN A 94 18.14 10.23 13.24
N SER A 95 17.83 10.81 14.40
CA SER A 95 18.12 12.21 14.70
C SER A 95 19.59 12.35 15.08
N MET A 96 20.51 12.38 14.11
CA MET A 96 21.90 12.79 14.37
C MET A 96 22.04 14.31 14.20
N LYS A 97 21.71 15.02 15.27
CA LYS A 97 22.16 16.40 15.50
C LYS A 97 22.74 16.50 16.90
N SER A 98 24.05 16.77 16.97
CA SER A 98 24.78 17.62 17.93
C SER A 98 26.19 17.04 18.13
N ALA A 99 27.24 17.68 17.60
CA ALA A 99 27.87 18.91 18.05
C ALA A 99 29.06 18.65 19.01
N LEU A 100 30.23 19.03 18.52
CA LEU A 100 31.26 19.80 19.23
C LEU A 100 31.84 19.23 20.55
N ALA A 101 33.09 18.78 20.47
CA ALA A 101 34.04 18.91 21.58
C ALA A 101 35.39 19.40 21.03
N ALA A 102 35.70 20.64 21.34
CA ALA A 102 37.04 21.22 21.26
C ALA A 102 37.88 20.80 22.49
N SER A 103 39.18 21.11 22.45
CA SER A 103 40.25 20.90 23.45
C SER A 103 41.01 19.58 23.22
N GLY A 104 42.34 19.49 23.17
CA GLY A 104 43.43 20.38 23.58
C GLY A 104 44.51 19.52 24.26
N GLN A 105 45.78 19.72 23.87
CA GLN A 105 47.03 19.38 24.59
C GLN A 105 47.49 17.91 24.74
N GLY A 106 48.75 17.68 24.32
CA GLY A 106 49.81 17.23 25.23
C GLY A 106 50.27 15.75 25.18
N GLY A 107 51.51 15.53 24.73
CA GLY A 107 52.54 14.90 25.56
C GLY A 107 52.79 13.38 25.53
N SER A 108 53.96 13.02 24.99
CA SER A 108 54.97 12.08 25.53
C SER A 108 54.86 10.54 25.42
N ALA A 109 56.08 10.00 25.22
CA ALA A 109 56.60 8.64 25.40
C ALA A 109 56.21 7.63 24.31
N LYS A 110 57.14 6.98 23.62
CA LYS A 110 58.30 6.27 24.15
C LYS A 110 59.39 6.07 23.09
#